data_AF-A0A961RS21-F1
#
_entry.id   AF-A0A961RS21-F1
#
_cell.length_a   1.000
_cell.length_b   1.000
_cell.length_c   1.000
_cell.angle_alpha   90.00
_cell.angle_beta   90.00
_cell.angle_gamma   90.00
#
_symmetry.space_group_name_H-M   'P 1'
#
loop_
_entity.id
_entity.type
_entity.pdbx_description
1 polymer ?
#
loop_
_entity_poly.entity_id
_entity_poly.type
_entity_poly.pdbx_seq_one_letter_code
_entity_poly.pdbx_strand_id
1 'polypeptide(L)'
;MISSGQAAALQLAILVAAGLGAVPVGTPQAQAGECDNSPQAGIDWSGCRKRNLILEGSDLSGANLGDADFTSTDLRNALFEKTDF
;
A
#
# COMPACT_ATOMS: atom_id res chain seq x y z
N MET A 1 -40.08 8.82 36.56
CA MET A 1 -40.52 9.43 37.82
C MET A 1 -39.72 8.72 38.92
N ILE A 2 -38.78 9.23 39.72
CA ILE A 2 -38.28 10.56 40.15
C ILE A 2 -36.82 10.27 40.57
N SER A 3 -35.79 10.87 39.95
CA SER A 3 -34.91 11.93 40.50
C SER A 3 -34.27 11.65 41.86
N SER A 4 -32.93 11.56 41.92
CA SER A 4 -31.98 11.95 43.01
C SER A 4 -30.63 11.24 42.77
N GLY A 5 -29.45 11.86 42.69
CA GLY A 5 -29.06 13.22 42.97
C GLY A 5 -27.72 13.54 42.30
N GLN A 6 -27.61 14.77 41.82
CA GLN A 6 -26.40 15.33 41.21
C GLN A 6 -25.49 15.78 42.36
N ALA A 7 -24.39 15.07 42.62
CA ALA A 7 -23.40 15.47 43.60
C ALA A 7 -22.21 16.16 42.91
N ALA A 8 -22.12 17.47 43.16
CA ALA A 8 -20.92 18.29 43.26
C ALA A 8 -19.85 18.16 42.15
N ALA A 9 -19.82 19.16 41.28
CA ALA A 9 -18.66 19.50 40.48
C ALA A 9 -17.47 19.92 41.37
N LEU A 10 -16.36 19.18 41.30
CA LEU A 10 -15.02 19.71 41.56
C LEU A 10 -14.25 19.66 40.25
N GLN A 11 -14.17 20.80 39.57
CA GLN A 11 -13.26 20.97 38.43
C GLN A 11 -11.83 21.05 38.97
N LEU A 12 -11.10 19.93 38.97
CA LEU A 12 -9.65 19.98 38.95
C LEU A 12 -9.21 20.32 37.52
N ALA A 13 -8.96 21.61 37.27
CA ALA A 13 -8.05 22.00 36.20
C ALA A 13 -6.66 21.55 36.60
N ILE A 14 -5.90 20.91 35.70
CA ILE A 14 -4.44 21.07 35.59
C ILE A 14 -3.90 20.42 34.31
N LEU A 15 -3.28 21.30 33.51
CA LEU A 15 -2.19 21.15 32.54
C LEU A 15 -2.42 20.30 31.27
N VAL A 16 -2.51 21.05 30.17
CA VAL A 16 -2.18 20.62 28.81
C VAL A 16 -0.83 19.90 28.83
N ALA A 17 -0.85 18.57 28.81
CA ALA A 17 0.30 17.78 28.42
C ALA A 17 0.34 17.78 26.89
N ALA A 18 1.36 18.45 26.37
CA ALA A 18 1.85 18.49 25.01
C ALA A 18 1.26 17.42 24.07
N GLY A 19 0.74 17.90 22.94
CA GLY A 19 0.31 17.05 21.84
C GLY A 19 1.40 16.04 21.48
N LEU A 20 1.20 14.80 21.90
CA LEU A 20 1.75 13.66 21.21
C LEU A 20 0.80 13.43 20.05
N GLY A 21 1.04 14.19 18.97
CA GLY A 21 0.48 13.86 17.69
C GLY A 21 0.86 12.42 17.41
N ALA A 22 -0.12 11.52 17.52
CA ALA A 22 -0.03 10.23 16.90
C ALA A 22 0.07 10.52 15.41
N VAL A 23 1.31 10.66 14.92
CA VAL A 23 1.57 10.51 13.51
C VAL A 23 0.97 9.15 13.18
N PRO A 24 -0.02 9.07 12.27
CA PRO A 24 -0.30 7.78 11.69
C PRO A 24 1.03 7.41 11.05
N VAL A 25 1.74 6.48 11.67
CA VAL A 25 2.72 5.68 10.96
C VAL A 25 1.86 4.90 9.99
N GLY A 26 1.52 5.56 8.88
CA GLY A 26 1.33 4.87 7.64
C GLY A 26 2.66 4.18 7.46
N THR A 27 2.74 2.91 7.86
CA THR A 27 3.65 2.04 7.16
C THR A 27 3.30 2.30 5.69
N PRO A 28 4.27 2.66 4.84
CA PRO A 28 4.11 2.35 3.45
C PRO A 28 3.91 0.85 3.48
N GLN A 29 2.65 0.42 3.45
CA GLN A 29 2.32 -0.88 2.95
C GLN A 29 2.82 -0.74 1.53
N ALA A 30 4.08 -1.07 1.27
CA ALA A 30 4.49 -1.42 -0.06
C ALA A 30 3.42 -2.42 -0.46
N GLN A 31 2.55 -2.03 -1.38
CA GLN A 31 1.47 -2.87 -1.87
C GLN A 31 2.18 -4.09 -2.49
N ALA A 32 2.54 -5.05 -1.66
CA ALA A 32 2.88 -6.40 -2.07
C ALA A 32 1.61 -7.12 -2.53
N GLY A 33 0.61 -6.36 -3.03
CA GLY A 33 -0.73 -6.83 -3.31
C GLY A 33 -0.72 -7.86 -4.41
N GLU A 34 0.22 -7.78 -5.35
CA GLU A 34 0.23 -8.68 -6.50
C GLU A 34 1.63 -9.18 -6.88
N CYS A 35 2.67 -8.89 -6.10
CA CYS A 35 4.05 -9.31 -6.45
C CYS A 35 4.19 -10.82 -6.67
N ASP A 36 3.41 -11.62 -5.94
CA ASP A 36 3.40 -13.09 -6.05
C ASP A 36 2.41 -13.61 -7.12
N ASN A 37 1.56 -12.74 -7.67
CA ASN A 37 0.65 -13.12 -8.73
C ASN A 37 1.41 -13.42 -10.03
N SER A 38 0.83 -14.29 -10.85
CA SER A 38 1.28 -14.56 -12.22
C SER A 38 1.02 -13.36 -13.14
N PRO A 39 1.80 -13.20 -14.23
CA PRO A 39 1.57 -12.12 -15.20
C PRO A 39 0.15 -12.17 -15.78
N GLN A 40 -0.50 -11.01 -15.81
CA GLN A 40 -1.79 -10.79 -16.45
C GLN A 40 -1.98 -9.31 -16.77
N ALA A 41 -2.92 -8.99 -17.67
CA ALA A 41 -3.29 -7.62 -17.97
C ALA A 41 -3.82 -6.90 -16.71
N GLY A 42 -3.44 -5.63 -16.54
CA GLY A 42 -3.87 -4.79 -15.43
C GLY A 42 -3.18 -5.05 -14.10
N ILE A 43 -2.19 -5.95 -14.06
CA ILE A 43 -1.49 -6.33 -12.81
C ILE A 43 -0.75 -5.14 -12.19
N ASP A 44 -0.82 -5.00 -10.87
CA ASP A 44 -0.03 -3.99 -10.14
C ASP A 44 1.22 -4.63 -9.51
N TRP A 45 2.34 -4.49 -10.22
CA TRP A 45 3.66 -4.90 -9.75
C TRP A 45 4.52 -3.73 -9.32
N SER A 46 3.93 -2.57 -8.98
CA SER A 46 4.70 -1.42 -8.56
C SER A 46 5.56 -1.72 -7.33
N GLY A 47 6.85 -1.40 -7.41
CA GLY A 47 7.86 -1.69 -6.40
C GLY A 47 8.22 -3.18 -6.21
N CYS A 48 7.67 -4.10 -7.03
CA CYS A 48 7.93 -5.53 -6.89
C CYS A 48 9.32 -5.94 -7.40
N ARG A 49 9.93 -6.97 -6.78
CA ARG A 49 11.16 -7.61 -7.28
C ARG A 49 10.80 -8.83 -8.14
N LYS A 50 10.87 -8.68 -9.46
CA LYS A 50 10.56 -9.70 -10.48
C LYS A 50 11.82 -10.11 -11.25
N ARG A 51 12.86 -10.54 -10.54
CA ARG A 51 14.19 -10.86 -11.09
C ARG A 51 14.33 -12.31 -11.52
N ASN A 52 15.15 -12.57 -12.55
CA ASN A 52 15.51 -13.92 -13.02
C ASN A 52 14.30 -14.79 -13.43
N LEU A 53 13.28 -14.19 -14.03
CA LEU A 53 12.08 -14.90 -14.48
C LEU A 53 12.10 -15.12 -16.01
N ILE A 54 11.30 -16.08 -16.48
CA ILE A 54 10.95 -16.20 -17.91
C ILE A 54 9.49 -15.77 -18.03
N LEU A 55 9.29 -14.57 -18.55
CA LEU A 55 7.97 -13.98 -18.81
C LEU A 55 7.76 -13.75 -20.32
N GLU A 56 8.49 -14.49 -21.17
CA GLU A 56 8.37 -14.39 -22.62
C GLU A 56 6.91 -14.54 -23.06
N GLY A 57 6.43 -13.61 -23.88
CA GLY A 57 5.06 -13.65 -24.41
C GLY A 57 3.95 -13.32 -23.40
N SER A 58 4.29 -12.90 -22.18
CA SER A 58 3.29 -12.57 -21.15
C SER A 58 2.47 -11.33 -21.53
N ASP A 59 1.18 -11.35 -21.21
CA ASP A 59 0.34 -10.15 -21.31
C ASP A 59 0.46 -9.32 -20.03
N LEU A 60 1.07 -8.14 -20.14
CA LEU A 60 1.20 -7.13 -19.08
C LEU A 60 0.51 -5.82 -19.50
N SER A 61 -0.45 -5.89 -20.42
CA SER A 61 -1.18 -4.73 -20.91
C SER A 61 -1.96 -4.06 -19.78
N GLY A 62 -1.84 -2.74 -19.64
CA GLY A 62 -2.48 -1.99 -18.56
C GLY A 62 -1.86 -2.19 -17.18
N ALA A 63 -0.76 -2.93 -17.06
CA ALA A 63 -0.09 -3.15 -15.79
C ALA A 63 0.52 -1.86 -15.22
N ASN A 64 0.65 -1.79 -13.89
CA ASN A 64 1.49 -0.81 -13.22
C ASN A 64 2.81 -1.46 -12.83
N LEU A 65 3.91 -1.06 -13.46
CA LEU A 65 5.26 -1.57 -13.27
C LEU A 65 6.20 -0.52 -12.64
N GLY A 66 5.65 0.57 -12.10
CA GLY A 66 6.39 1.65 -11.45
C GLY A 66 7.38 1.15 -10.41
N ASP A 67 8.65 1.52 -10.51
CA ASP A 67 9.71 1.09 -9.58
C ASP A 67 9.93 -0.44 -9.49
N ALA A 68 9.34 -1.23 -10.38
CA ALA A 68 9.51 -2.69 -10.39
C ALA A 68 10.89 -3.09 -10.92
N ASP A 69 11.48 -4.14 -10.34
CA ASP A 69 12.80 -4.63 -10.71
C ASP A 69 12.72 -5.94 -11.50
N PHE A 70 12.95 -5.83 -12.82
CA PHE A 70 13.00 -6.94 -13.77
C PHE A 70 14.43 -7.38 -14.13
N THR A 71 15.42 -7.14 -13.28
CA THR A 71 16.81 -7.54 -13.55
C THR A 71 16.90 -9.02 -13.93
N SER A 72 17.55 -9.31 -15.06
CA SER A 72 17.74 -10.67 -15.60
C SER A 72 16.43 -11.42 -15.93
N THR A 73 15.32 -10.72 -16.14
CA THR A 73 14.05 -11.34 -16.54
C THR A 73 13.85 -11.27 -18.06
N ASP A 74 13.47 -12.38 -18.66
CA ASP A 74 13.14 -12.45 -20.08
C ASP A 74 11.71 -11.92 -20.31
N LEU A 75 11.63 -10.76 -20.96
CA LEU A 75 10.39 -10.08 -21.34
C LEU A 75 10.19 -10.05 -22.87
N ARG A 76 10.94 -10.84 -23.63
CA ARG A 76 10.78 -10.89 -25.10
C ARG A 76 9.32 -11.22 -25.43
N ASN A 77 8.79 -10.60 -26.49
CA ASN A 77 7.41 -10.81 -26.95
C ASN A 77 6.29 -10.49 -25.93
N ALA A 78 6.59 -9.92 -24.76
CA ALA A 78 5.56 -9.52 -23.81
C ALA A 78 4.76 -8.30 -24.32
N LEU A 79 3.49 -8.22 -23.94
CA LEU A 79 2.59 -7.13 -24.30
C LEU A 79 2.60 -6.06 -23.22
N PHE A 80 2.83 -4.80 -23.60
CA PHE A 80 2.93 -3.65 -22.70
C PHE A 80 1.95 -2.52 -23.08
N GLU A 81 0.84 -2.86 -23.72
CA GLU A 81 -0.11 -1.87 -24.20
C GLU A 81 -0.73 -1.15 -23.00
N LYS A 82 -0.59 0.19 -22.94
CA LYS A 82 -1.10 1.03 -21.82
C LYS A 82 -0.49 0.71 -20.45
N THR A 83 0.70 0.10 -20.39
CA THR A 83 1.44 -0.12 -19.14
C THR A 83 2.01 1.18 -18.58
N ASP A 84 2.02 1.31 -17.26
CA ASP A 84 2.69 2.39 -16.50
C ASP A 84 4.05 1.90 -15.97
N PHE A 85 5.10 2.73 -16.00
CA PHE A 85 6.50 2.35 -15.72
C PHE A 85 7.20 3.28 -14.74
#